data_AF-A0A7V6ZVW8-F1
#
_entry.id   AF-A0A7V6ZVW8-F1
#
_cell.length_a   1.000
_cell.length_b   1.000
_cell.length_c   1.000
_cell.angle_alpha   90.00
_cell.angle_beta   90.00
_cell.angle_gamma   90.00
#
_symmetry.space_group_name_H-M   'P 1'
#
loop_
_entity.id
_entity.type
_entity.pdbx_description
1 polymer ?
#
loop_
_entity_poly.entity_id
_entity_poly.type
_entity_poly.pdbx_seq_one_letter_code
_entity_poly.pdbx_strand_id
1 'polypeptide(L)' 'METRIAVVGIIVEKPESVEKLNSILHEYSPYIIGRMGIPYHKRKISIISIVMDAPN' A
#
# COMPACT_ATOMS: atom_id res chain seq x y z
N MET A 1 -11.86 -18.70 -8.70
CA MET A 1 -11.14 -18.79 -7.41
C MET A 1 -11.86 -17.86 -6.46
N GLU A 2 -12.10 -18.28 -5.22
CA GLU A 2 -12.66 -17.36 -4.21
C GLU A 2 -11.61 -16.29 -3.88
N THR A 3 -12.03 -15.03 -3.93
CA THR A 3 -11.23 -13.90 -3.49
C THR A 3 -11.64 -13.50 -2.07
N ARG A 4 -10.75 -12.79 -1.38
CA ARG A 4 -11.01 -12.29 -0.02
C ARG A 4 -10.58 -10.84 0.08
N ILE A 5 -11.35 -10.09 0.86
CA ILE A 5 -11.02 -8.71 1.21
C ILE A 5 -9.93 -8.72 2.29
N ALA A 6 -8.86 -7.98 2.06
CA ALA A 6 -7.76 -7.78 2.99
C ALA A 6 -7.39 -6.30 3.11
N VAL A 7 -6.81 -5.94 4.26
CA VAL A 7 -6.23 -4.61 4.50
C VAL A 7 -4.75 -4.76 4.82
N VAL A 8 -3.90 -4.01 4.11
CA VAL A 8 -2.45 -3.99 4.30
C VAL A 8 -2.03 -2.60 4.75
N GLY A 9 -1.36 -2.53 5.90
CA GLY A 9 -0.72 -1.33 6.40
C GLY A 9 0.79 -1.39 6.19
N ILE A 10 1.36 -0.38 5.53
CA ILE A 10 2.79 -0.29 5.22
C ILE A 10 3.33 0.99 5.85
N ILE A 11 4.45 0.88 6.57
CA ILE A 11 5.16 2.01 7.16
C ILE A 11 6.49 2.17 6.43
N VAL A 12 6.72 3.34 5.86
CA VAL A 12 7.92 3.66 5.08
C VAL A 12 8.73 4.72 5.83
N GLU A 13 9.87 4.32 6.37
CA GLU A 13 10.77 5.23 7.11
C GLU A 13 11.69 6.04 6.21
N LYS A 14 11.96 5.53 5.00
CA LYS A 14 12.87 6.13 4.02
C LYS A 14 12.06 6.67 2.84
N PRO A 15 11.91 8.00 2.69
CA PRO A 15 11.11 8.60 1.62
C PRO A 15 11.48 8.10 0.21
N GLU A 16 12.76 7.83 -0.04
CA GLU A 16 13.27 7.30 -1.30
C GLU A 16 12.72 5.89 -1.65
N SER A 17 12.24 5.14 -0.65
CA SER A 17 11.65 3.81 -0.85
C SER A 17 10.20 3.88 -1.34
N VAL A 18 9.54 5.04 -1.26
CA VAL A 18 8.14 5.22 -1.65
C VAL A 18 7.94 4.99 -3.15
N GLU A 19 8.89 5.41 -3.99
CA GLU A 19 8.79 5.25 -5.45
C GLU A 19 8.80 3.77 -5.84
N LYS A 20 9.79 3.01 -5.36
CA LYS A 20 9.89 1.56 -5.60
C LYS A 20 8.66 0.82 -5.08
N LEU A 21 8.17 1.20 -3.89
CA LEU A 21 6.95 0.61 -3.34
C LEU A 21 5.73 0.88 -4.23
N ASN A 22 5.57 2.13 -4.69
CA ASN A 22 4.46 2.50 -5.56
C ASN A 22 4.48 1.74 -6.89
N SER A 23 5.65 1.46 -7.47
CA SER A 23 5.76 0.62 -8.67
C SER A 23 5.23 -0.79 -8.44
N ILE A 24 5.62 -1.42 -7.32
CA ILE A 24 5.09 -2.75 -6.95
C ILE A 24 3.57 -2.67 -6.78
N LEU A 25 3.06 -1.68 -6.05
CA LEU A 25 1.61 -1.52 -5.87
C LEU A 25 0.87 -1.29 -7.19
N HIS A 26 1.51 -0.65 -8.17
CA HIS A 26 0.93 -0.47 -9.50
C HIS A 26 0.81 -1.79 -10.26
N GLU A 27 1.79 -2.69 -10.16
CA GLU A 27 1.72 -4.05 -10.72
C GLU A 27 0.54 -4.86 -10.15
N TYR A 28 0.21 -4.66 -8.87
CA TYR A 28 -0.94 -5.30 -8.20
C TYR A 28 -2.24 -4.49 -8.27
N SER A 29 -2.29 -3.39 -9.03
CA SER A 29 -3.49 -2.53 -9.14
C SER A 29 -4.80 -3.26 -9.49
N PRO A 30 -4.83 -4.37 -10.26
CA PRO A 30 -6.07 -5.09 -10.52
C PRO A 30 -6.74 -5.66 -9.26
N TYR A 31 -5.98 -5.88 -8.19
CA TYR A 31 -6.49 -6.40 -6.92
C TYR A 31 -6.76 -5.30 -5.88
N ILE A 32 -6.33 -4.05 -6.14
CA ILE A 32 -6.43 -2.96 -5.17
C ILE A 32 -7.77 -2.24 -5.36
N ILE A 33 -8.64 -2.35 -4.36
CA ILE A 33 -9.92 -1.61 -4.31
C ILE A 33 -9.66 -0.14 -3.99
N GLY A 34 -8.71 0.12 -3.10
CA GLY A 34 -8.39 1.49 -2.68
C GLY A 34 -7.08 1.56 -1.92
N ARG A 35 -6.48 2.76 -1.89
CA ARG A 35 -5.32 3.04 -1.07
C ARG A 35 -5.35 4.45 -0.50
N MET A 36 -4.83 4.61 0.71
CA MET A 36 -4.67 5.90 1.38
C MET A 36 -3.21 6.09 1.77
N GLY A 37 -2.58 7.15 1.26
CA GLY A 37 -1.26 7.59 1.67
C GLY A 37 -1.36 8.67 2.76
N ILE A 38 -0.64 8.49 3.86
CA ILE A 38 -0.64 9.39 5.02
C ILE A 38 0.81 9.79 5.31
N PRO A 39 1.26 10.97 4.85
CA PRO A 39 2.57 11.47 5.22
C PRO A 39 2.58 11.86 6.70
N TYR A 40 3.44 11.22 7.50
CA TYR A 40 3.54 11.49 8.93
C TYR A 40 4.86 12.22 9.27
N HIS A 41 4.89 13.51 8.92
CA HIS A 41 6.07 14.36 9.00
C HIS A 41 6.71 14.42 10.40
N LYS A 42 5.92 14.36 11.48
CA LYS A 42 6.45 14.37 12.86
C LYS A 42 7.42 13.22 13.14
N ARG A 43 7.23 12.07 12.48
CA ARG A 43 8.11 10.91 12.59
C ARG A 43 9.00 10.72 11.36
N LYS A 44 8.92 11.61 10.37
CA LYS A 44 9.60 11.49 9.07
C LYS A 44 9.32 10.16 8.37
N ILE A 45 8.09 9.64 8.50
CA ILE A 45 7.65 8.41 7.85
C ILE A 45 6.44 8.68 6.96
N SER A 46 6.17 7.74 6.04
CA SER A 46 4.93 7.69 5.26
C SER A 46 4.19 6.40 5.57
N ILE A 47 2.88 6.49 5.80
CA ILE A 47 2.02 5.32 6.03
C ILE A 47 1.18 5.11 4.77
N ILE A 48 1.05 3.87 4.32
CA ILE A 48 0.19 3.51 3.20
C ILE A 48 -0.76 2.42 3.69
N SER A 49 -2.06 2.68 3.57
CA SER A 49 -3.10 1.69 3.80
C SER A 49 -3.67 1.25 2.46
N ILE A 50 -3.84 -0.05 2.27
CA ILE A 50 -4.33 -0.64 1.02
C ILE A 50 -5.47 -1.57 1.37
N VAL A 51 -6.59 -1.40 0.68
CA VAL A 51 -7.71 -2.33 0.70
C VAL A 51 -7.68 -3.09 -0.61
N MET A 52 -7.68 -4.43 -0.54
CA MET A 52 -7.56 -5.29 -1.71
C MET A 52 -8.55 -6.44 -1.68
N ASP A 53 -8.94 -6.92 -2.85
CA ASP A 53 -9.73 -8.12 -3.08
C ASP A 53 -8.93 -9.05 -3.99
N ALA A 54 -8.39 -10.12 -3.42
CA ALA A 54 -7.39 -10.97 -4.07
C ALA A 54 -7.60 -12.45 -3.73
N PRO A 55 -7.15 -13.38 -4.59
CA PRO A 55 -7.10 -14.81 -4.28
C PRO A 55 -6.07 -15.10 -3.17
N ASN A 56 -6.22 -16.24 -2.48
CA ASN A 56 -5.26 -16.73 -1.48
C ASN A 56 -3.97 -17.27 -2.12
#